data_AF-A0AAD4QK83-F1
#
_entry.id   AF-A0AAD4QK83-F1
#
_cell.length_a   1.000
_cell.length_b   1.000
_cell.length_c   1.000
_cell.angle_alpha   90.00
_cell.angle_beta   90.00
_cell.angle_gamma   90.00
#
_symmetry.space_group_name_H-M   'P 1'
#
loop_
_entity.id
_entity.type
_entity.pdbx_description
1 polymer ?
#
loop_
_entity_poly.entity_id
_entity_poly.type
_entity_poly.pdbx_seq_one_letter_code
_entity_poly.pdbx_strand_id
1 'polypeptide(L)'
;MALIQLKGYVDKSTLEIDAAFSVKVPIIGSFQLAQVKGNLQDGVKVTFGVSILHGDARFYYSAGWIYLDLSATVFGTVYGPLTIKLIPLP
;
A
#
# COMPACT_ATOMS: atom_id res chain seq x y z
N MET A 1 14.15 10.01 -9.72
CA MET A 1 13.02 10.00 -8.78
C MET A 1 12.26 8.69 -8.96
N ALA A 2 12.11 7.88 -7.90
CA ALA A 2 11.30 6.67 -7.94
C ALA A 2 9.83 7.03 -7.68
N LEU A 3 8.91 6.40 -8.40
CA LEU A 3 7.47 6.57 -8.21
C LEU A 3 6.90 5.32 -7.55
N ILE A 4 6.24 5.52 -6.41
CA ILE A 4 5.49 4.47 -5.72
C ILE A 4 4.07 4.47 -6.29
N GLN A 5 3.57 3.28 -6.63
CA GLN A 5 2.24 3.08 -7.20
C GLN A 5 1.52 1.99 -6.41
N LEU A 6 0.31 2.31 -5.96
CA LEU A 6 -0.65 1.34 -5.45
C LEU A 6 -1.77 1.21 -6.47
N LYS A 7 -2.04 -0.02 -6.93
CA LYS A 7 -3.15 -0.29 -7.85
C LYS A 7 -3.90 -1.52 -7.41
N GLY A 8 -5.23 -1.43 -7.33
CA GLY A 8 -6.05 -2.55 -6.91
C GLY A 8 -7.54 -2.28 -7.11
N TYR A 9 -8.35 -3.23 -6.67
CA TYR A 9 -9.79 -3.09 -6.55
C TYR A 9 -10.25 -3.35 -5.12
N VAL A 10 -11.40 -2.78 -4.77
CA VAL A 10 -12.09 -3.02 -3.51
C VAL A 10 -13.53 -3.36 -3.84
N ASP A 11 -14.01 -4.49 -3.35
CA ASP A 11 -15.42 -4.84 -3.38
C ASP A 11 -16.15 -4.06 -2.29
N LYS A 12 -17.13 -3.25 -2.68
CA LYS A 12 -17.85 -2.37 -1.75
C LYS A 12 -18.86 -3.12 -0.88
N SER A 13 -19.27 -4.31 -1.27
CA SER A 13 -20.25 -5.12 -0.55
C SER A 13 -19.60 -6.00 0.51
N THR A 14 -18.44 -6.58 0.21
CA THR A 14 -17.71 -7.47 1.12
C THR A 14 -16.55 -6.78 1.82
N LEU A 15 -16.14 -5.60 1.35
CA LEU A 15 -14.94 -4.87 1.79
C LEU A 15 -13.64 -5.66 1.56
N GLU A 16 -13.66 -6.61 0.63
CA GLU A 16 -12.46 -7.30 0.17
C GLU A 16 -11.62 -6.39 -0.72
N ILE A 17 -10.31 -6.34 -0.45
CA ILE A 17 -9.33 -5.65 -1.27
C ILE A 17 -8.43 -6.67 -1.97
N ASP A 18 -8.09 -6.39 -3.22
CA ASP A 18 -6.95 -7.01 -3.93
C ASP A 18 -6.15 -5.88 -4.60
N ALA A 19 -4.92 -5.66 -4.15
CA ALA A 19 -4.08 -4.57 -4.61
C ALA A 19 -2.62 -4.99 -4.72
N ALA A 20 -1.91 -4.37 -5.66
CA ALA A 20 -0.47 -4.52 -5.85
C ALA A 20 0.24 -3.22 -5.53
N PHE A 21 1.32 -3.33 -4.75
CA PHE A 21 2.25 -2.25 -4.49
C PHE A 21 3.43 -2.38 -5.46
N SER A 22 3.68 -1.35 -6.24
CA SER A 22 4.72 -1.35 -7.27
C SER A 22 5.57 -0.09 -7.19
N VAL A 23 6.82 -0.20 -7.62
CA VAL A 23 7.75 0.92 -7.74
C VAL A 23 8.23 1.01 -9.16
N LYS A 24 8.14 2.20 -9.72
CA LYS A 24 8.68 2.54 -11.03
C LYS A 24 9.95 3.36 -10.87
N VAL A 25 11.06 2.81 -11.34
CA VAL A 25 12.36 3.50 -11.41
C VAL A 25 12.66 3.82 -12.87
N PRO A 26 12.91 5.09 -13.26
CA PRO A 26 13.05 5.51 -14.66
C PRO A 26 14.06 4.73 -15.51
N ILE A 27 15.09 4.14 -14.88
CA ILE A 27 16.18 3.45 -15.56
C ILE A 27 16.01 1.92 -15.54
N ILE A 28 15.35 1.39 -14.52
CA ILE A 28 15.35 -0.06 -14.22
C ILE A 28 13.97 -0.70 -14.44
N GLY A 29 12.93 0.11 -14.70
CA GLY A 29 11.58 -0.37 -14.98
C GLY A 29 10.67 -0.37 -13.74
N SER A 30 9.56 -1.09 -13.85
CA SER A 30 8.57 -1.24 -12.77
C SER A 30 8.73 -2.60 -12.08
N PHE A 31 8.73 -2.58 -10.75
CA PHE A 31 8.82 -3.77 -9.91
C PHE A 31 7.61 -3.83 -9.01
N GLN A 32 6.89 -4.95 -9.04
CA GLN A 32 5.90 -5.23 -8.01
C GLN A 32 6.63 -5.67 -6.74
N LEU A 33 6.39 -4.97 -5.64
CA LEU A 33 7.04 -5.25 -4.37
C LEU A 33 6.21 -6.19 -3.50
N ALA A 34 4.88 -6.08 -3.60
CA ALA A 34 3.97 -6.93 -2.86
C ALA A 34 2.57 -6.95 -3.48
N GLN A 35 1.82 -8.01 -3.16
CA GLN A 35 0.39 -8.10 -3.38
C GLN A 35 -0.32 -8.14 -2.02
N VAL A 36 -1.47 -7.50 -1.97
CA VAL A 36 -2.31 -7.30 -0.80
C VAL A 36 -3.66 -7.92 -1.13
N LYS A 37 -4.09 -8.87 -0.32
CA LYS A 37 -5.43 -9.43 -0.42
C LYS A 37 -6.00 -9.68 0.96
N GLY A 38 -7.25 -9.29 1.20
CA GLY A 38 -7.91 -9.53 2.48
C GLY A 38 -9.14 -8.65 2.69
N ASN A 39 -9.71 -8.70 3.89
CA ASN A 39 -10.86 -7.88 4.27
C ASN A 39 -10.41 -6.59 4.97
N LEU A 40 -10.94 -5.45 4.54
CA LEU A 40 -10.58 -4.15 5.11
C LEU A 40 -11.12 -3.91 6.53
N GLN A 41 -12.16 -4.64 6.97
CA GLN A 41 -12.66 -4.55 8.36
C GLN A 41 -11.65 -5.09 9.37
N ASP A 42 -11.00 -6.20 9.03
CA ASP A 42 -9.95 -6.81 9.87
C ASP A 42 -8.62 -6.01 9.78
N GLY A 43 -8.49 -5.24 8.71
CA GLY A 43 -7.27 -4.54 8.34
C GLY A 43 -6.27 -5.49 7.69
N VAL A 44 -5.78 -5.11 6.51
CA VAL A 44 -4.87 -5.91 5.70
C VAL A 44 -3.48 -5.30 5.77
N LYS A 45 -2.55 -6.00 6.41
CA LYS A 45 -1.15 -5.60 6.48
C LYS A 45 -0.32 -6.32 5.42
N VAL A 46 0.59 -5.60 4.80
CA VAL A 46 1.60 -6.13 3.90
C VAL A 46 2.96 -5.57 4.26
N THR A 47 3.98 -6.42 4.20
CA THR A 47 5.38 -6.01 4.27
C THR A 47 5.95 -6.18 2.87
N PHE A 48 6.64 -5.16 2.38
CA PHE A 48 7.22 -5.16 1.04
C PHE A 48 8.73 -4.88 1.13
N GLY A 49 9.50 -5.44 0.21
CA GLY A 49 10.96 -5.34 0.31
C GLY A 49 11.71 -5.80 -0.93
N VAL A 50 12.62 -4.96 -1.39
CA VAL A 50 13.75 -5.27 -2.29
C VAL A 50 14.99 -4.57 -1.72
N SER A 51 16.20 -4.94 -2.12
CA SER A 51 17.46 -4.52 -1.43
C SER A 51 17.57 -3.03 -1.07
N ILE A 52 17.02 -2.12 -1.89
CA ILE A 52 17.10 -0.67 -1.69
C ILE A 52 15.83 -0.03 -1.11
N LEU A 53 14.77 -0.81 -0.92
CA LEU A 53 13.46 -0.33 -0.51
C LEU A 53 12.71 -1.41 0.28
N HIS A 54 12.37 -1.14 1.53
CA HIS A 54 11.54 -2.02 2.33
C HIS A 54 10.58 -1.22 3.20
N GLY A 55 9.47 -1.82 3.62
CA GLY A 55 8.47 -1.13 4.42
C GLY A 55 7.25 -1.97 4.73
N ASP A 56 6.32 -1.34 5.43
CA ASP A 56 5.03 -1.89 5.82
C ASP A 56 3.92 -0.97 5.33
N ALA A 57 2.85 -1.57 4.82
CA ALA A 57 1.60 -0.90 4.50
C ALA A 57 0.45 -1.62 5.20
N ARG A 58 -0.49 -0.88 5.77
CA ARG A 58 -1.74 -1.42 6.31
C ARG A 58 -2.93 -0.69 5.71
N PHE A 59 -3.80 -1.44 5.07
CA PHE A 59 -5.09 -0.95 4.59
C PHE A 59 -6.16 -1.29 5.60
N TYR A 60 -7.02 -0.33 5.94
CA TYR A 60 -8.13 -0.59 6.84
C TYR A 60 -9.31 0.32 6.54
N TYR A 61 -10.50 -0.16 6.86
CA TYR A 61 -11.73 0.61 6.78
C TYR A 61 -12.07 1.20 8.15
N SER A 62 -12.36 2.50 8.19
CA SER A 62 -12.82 3.18 9.39
C SER A 62 -13.71 4.37 9.03
N ALA A 63 -14.81 4.54 9.76
CA ALA A 63 -15.69 5.71 9.66
C ALA A 63 -16.11 6.10 8.21
N GLY A 64 -16.38 5.13 7.33
CA GLY A 64 -16.78 5.40 5.93
C GLY A 64 -15.63 5.59 4.95
N TRP A 65 -14.38 5.34 5.36
CA TRP A 65 -13.21 5.59 4.53
C TRP A 65 -12.19 4.46 4.58
N ILE A 66 -11.49 4.26 3.47
CA ILE A 66 -10.28 3.45 3.44
C ILE A 66 -9.10 4.34 3.82
N TYR A 67 -8.30 3.83 4.74
CA TYR A 67 -7.04 4.42 5.15
C TYR A 67 -5.88 3.49 4.77
N LEU A 68 -4.73 4.12 4.55
CA LEU A 68 -3.44 3.46 4.36
C LEU A 68 -2.46 4.03 5.38
N ASP A 69 -2.01 3.18 6.30
CA ASP A 69 -0.82 3.46 7.10
C ASP A 69 0.41 2.94 6.34
N LEU A 70 1.38 3.81 6.09
CA LEU A 70 2.58 3.49 5.33
C LEU A 70 3.83 3.88 6.12
N SER A 71 4.79 2.96 6.17
CA SER A 71 6.16 3.18 6.61
C SER A 71 7.10 2.56 5.58
N ALA A 72 8.13 3.29 5.14
CA ALA A 72 9.07 2.80 4.16
C ALA A 72 10.47 3.35 4.38
N THR A 73 11.48 2.52 4.19
CA THR A 73 12.88 2.91 4.12
C THR A 73 13.34 2.82 2.67
N VAL A 74 13.82 3.93 2.10
CA VAL A 74 14.33 4.01 0.73
C VAL A 74 15.78 4.47 0.79
N PHE A 75 16.72 3.66 0.26
CA PHE A 75 18.16 3.94 0.30
C PHE A 75 18.67 4.30 1.72
N GLY A 76 18.14 3.65 2.75
CA GLY A 76 18.51 3.90 4.15
C GLY A 76 17.84 5.12 4.79
N THR A 77 17.05 5.91 4.04
CA THR A 77 16.25 7.00 4.58
C THR A 77 14.85 6.50 4.93
N VAL A 78 14.41 6.74 6.16
CA VAL A 78 13.09 6.34 6.67
C VAL A 78 12.04 7.40 6.35
N TYR A 79 10.88 6.96 5.87
CA TYR A 79 9.70 7.76 5.59
C TYR A 79 8.51 7.19 6.36
N GLY A 80 7.82 8.04 7.12
CA GLY A 80 6.64 7.66 7.91
C GLY A 80 6.90 7.55 9.42
N PRO A 81 5.91 7.05 10.20
CA PRO A 81 4.61 6.55 9.73
C PRO A 81 3.73 7.67 9.15
N LEU A 82 3.04 7.37 8.05
CA LEU A 82 2.11 8.26 7.38
C LEU A 82 0.75 7.59 7.29
N THR A 83 -0.29 8.25 7.80
CA THR A 83 -1.68 7.82 7.60
C THR A 83 -2.28 8.62 6.45
N ILE A 84 -2.67 7.93 5.39
CA ILE A 84 -3.22 8.52 4.17
C ILE A 84 -4.69 8.13 4.09
N LYS A 85 -5.55 9.13 4.04
CA LYS A 85 -6.98 8.94 3.75
C LYS A 85 -7.14 8.77 2.24
N LEU A 86 -7.60 7.60 1.80
CA LEU A 86 -7.63 7.24 0.38
C LEU A 86 -8.95 7.61 -0.28
N ILE A 87 -9.96 6.74 -0.14
CA ILE A 87 -11.25 6.87 -0.80
C ILE A 87 -12.39 6.62 0.19
N PRO A 88 -13.54 7.30 0.03
CA PRO A 88 -14.72 6.97 0.80
C PRO A 88 -15.32 5.66 0.27
N LEU A 89 -15.87 4.86 1.18
CA LEU A 89 -16.76 3.76 0.83
C LEU A 89 -18.17 4.09 1.34
N PRO A 90 -19.21 3.78 0.53
CA PRO A 90 -20.59 4.00 0.93
C PRO A 90 -21.02 3.12 2.10
#